data_AF-E4YGG4-F1
#
_entry.id   AF-E4YGG4-F1
#
_cell.length_a   1.000
_cell.length_b   1.000
_cell.length_c   1.000
_cell.angle_alpha   90.00
_cell.angle_beta   90.00
_cell.angle_gamma   90.00
#
_symmetry.space_group_name_H-M   'P 1'
#
loop_
_entity.id
_entity.type
_entity.pdbx_description
1 polymer ?
#
loop_
_entity_poly.entity_id
_entity_poly.type
_entity_poly.pdbx_seq_one_letter_code
_entity_poly.pdbx_strand_id
1 'polypeptide(L)'
;MSSVNVPSLAWIGVQRISGTSTFINVDGTEPYLDWHEGEPNDFFGPNSEQCVSMKTIDGVKKMNDAPCNYPDHYSCRIDSYPECSDIETNCDEYKCATSSHNRQFCPKTCGFCDTWKPETIGDISFLQKWNSSNCVDTNIKCGWWASRNECMNNPAGMLKFCPVSCHQCMFS
;
A
#
# COMPACT_ATOMS: atom_id res chain seq x y z
N MET A 1 3.65 9.95 -30.99
CA MET A 1 3.21 9.08 -29.87
C MET A 1 4.03 7.81 -29.95
N SER A 2 5.10 7.71 -29.15
CA SER A 2 5.87 6.47 -29.08
C SER A 2 5.03 5.45 -28.31
N SER A 3 4.72 4.31 -28.93
CA SER A 3 4.12 3.18 -28.25
C SER A 3 5.12 2.71 -27.19
N VAL A 4 4.87 3.08 -25.93
CA VAL A 4 5.53 2.42 -24.80
C VAL A 4 5.19 0.95 -24.95
N ASN A 5 6.19 0.08 -25.13
CA ASN A 5 5.99 -1.37 -25.07
C ASN A 5 5.43 -1.67 -23.68
N VAL A 6 4.11 -1.78 -23.57
CA VAL A 6 3.46 -2.21 -22.34
C VAL A 6 3.79 -3.70 -22.22
N PRO A 7 4.53 -4.12 -21.19
CA PRO A 7 4.87 -5.52 -21.03
C PRO A 7 3.58 -6.35 -20.93
N SER A 8 3.61 -7.53 -21.55
CA SER A 8 2.46 -8.45 -21.59
C SER A 8 2.06 -8.96 -20.20
N LEU A 9 3.02 -8.95 -19.26
CA LEU A 9 2.89 -9.27 -17.85
C LEU A 9 3.56 -8.16 -17.04
N ALA A 10 2.90 -7.68 -15.99
CA ALA A 10 3.51 -6.75 -15.04
C ALA A 10 2.85 -6.87 -13.67
N TRP A 11 3.64 -6.75 -12.61
CA TRP A 11 3.13 -6.52 -11.27
C TRP A 11 2.35 -5.21 -11.22
N ILE A 12 1.15 -5.29 -10.67
CA ILE A 12 0.36 -4.12 -10.30
C ILE A 12 0.37 -4.01 -8.78
N GLY A 13 0.15 -2.81 -8.27
CA GLY A 13 0.08 -2.55 -6.84
C GLY A 13 -1.19 -3.13 -6.23
N VAL A 14 -1.39 -4.45 -6.26
CA VAL A 14 -2.50 -5.14 -5.64
C VAL A 14 -1.96 -6.36 -4.90
N GLN A 15 -2.35 -6.50 -3.64
CA GLN A 15 -1.89 -7.57 -2.76
C GLN A 15 -3.07 -8.24 -2.06
N ARG A 16 -2.91 -9.52 -1.77
CA ARG A 16 -3.88 -10.29 -0.99
C ARG A 16 -3.76 -9.92 0.49
N ILE A 17 -4.90 -9.79 1.17
CA ILE A 17 -4.90 -9.74 2.63
C ILE A 17 -4.62 -11.16 3.12
N SER A 18 -3.47 -11.33 3.78
CA SER A 18 -3.01 -12.62 4.29
C SER A 18 -4.11 -13.37 5.04
N GLY A 19 -4.33 -14.64 4.66
CA GLY A 19 -5.36 -15.48 5.25
C GLY A 19 -6.79 -15.18 4.77
N THR A 20 -6.99 -14.40 3.70
CA THR A 20 -8.31 -14.16 3.09
C THR A 20 -8.31 -14.28 1.56
N SER A 21 -9.50 -14.42 0.97
CA SER A 21 -9.72 -14.32 -0.48
C SER A 21 -9.78 -12.86 -1.01
N THR A 22 -9.46 -11.88 -0.16
CA THR A 22 -9.64 -10.45 -0.48
C THR A 22 -8.33 -9.84 -0.96
N PHE A 23 -8.42 -8.97 -1.97
CA PHE A 23 -7.31 -8.23 -2.55
C PHE A 23 -7.50 -6.73 -2.41
N ILE A 24 -6.39 -6.02 -2.29
CA ILE A 24 -6.36 -4.60 -1.98
C ILE A 24 -5.35 -3.90 -2.87
N ASN A 25 -5.73 -2.77 -3.45
CA ASN A 25 -4.76 -1.95 -4.14
C ASN A 25 -3.87 -1.26 -3.09
N VAL A 26 -2.56 -1.32 -3.29
CA VAL A 26 -1.55 -0.69 -2.44
C VAL A 26 -1.59 0.83 -2.52
N ASP A 27 -2.40 1.43 -3.39
CA ASP A 27 -2.62 2.89 -3.48
C ASP A 27 -3.96 3.32 -2.85
N GLY A 28 -4.73 2.38 -2.29
CA GLY A 28 -6.02 2.65 -1.67
C GLY A 28 -7.20 2.72 -2.63
N THR A 29 -6.96 2.64 -3.94
CA THR A 29 -8.03 2.74 -4.94
C THR A 29 -8.83 1.45 -5.06
N GLU A 30 -10.03 1.53 -5.63
CA GLU A 30 -10.80 0.34 -5.98
C GLU A 30 -10.12 -0.42 -7.14
N PRO A 31 -10.18 -1.77 -7.15
CA PRO A 31 -9.74 -2.56 -8.30
C PRO A 31 -10.49 -2.13 -9.57
N TYR A 32 -9.76 -1.83 -10.64
CA TYR A 32 -10.33 -1.35 -11.91
C TYR A 32 -10.19 -2.36 -13.06
N LEU A 33 -9.51 -3.48 -12.83
CA LEU A 33 -9.31 -4.55 -13.80
C LEU A 33 -10.14 -5.78 -13.40
N ASP A 34 -10.62 -6.51 -14.40
CA ASP A 34 -11.28 -7.79 -14.18
C ASP A 34 -10.27 -8.92 -13.98
N TRP A 35 -10.65 -9.95 -13.23
CA TRP A 35 -9.88 -11.18 -13.12
C TRP A 35 -9.85 -11.95 -14.45
N HIS A 36 -8.73 -12.62 -14.71
CA HIS A 36 -8.62 -13.63 -15.74
C HIS A 36 -9.52 -14.84 -15.41
N GLU A 37 -9.93 -15.59 -16.44
CA GLU A 37 -10.75 -16.78 -16.23
C GLU A 37 -9.98 -17.80 -15.38
N GLY A 38 -10.62 -18.26 -14.29
CA GLY A 38 -9.98 -19.18 -13.34
C GLY A 38 -9.18 -18.49 -12.22
N GLU A 39 -9.17 -17.15 -12.17
CA GLU A 39 -8.50 -16.36 -11.12
C GLU A 39 -9.50 -15.65 -10.19
N PRO A 40 -9.13 -15.36 -8.92
CA PRO A 40 -7.88 -15.74 -8.28
C PRO A 40 -7.84 -17.19 -7.80
N ASN A 41 -6.68 -17.85 -7.81
CA ASN A 41 -6.50 -19.24 -7.40
C ASN A 41 -5.33 -19.46 -6.40
N ASP A 42 -4.90 -20.71 -6.20
CA ASP A 42 -3.73 -21.12 -5.41
C ASP A 42 -3.48 -20.37 -4.08
N PHE A 43 -4.55 -20.23 -3.31
CA PHE A 43 -4.59 -19.41 -2.10
C PHE A 43 -3.77 -19.96 -0.91
N PHE A 44 -3.51 -21.27 -0.87
CA PHE A 44 -2.90 -21.94 0.28
C PHE A 44 -1.57 -22.62 -0.04
N GLY A 45 -0.68 -22.65 0.95
CA GLY A 45 0.58 -23.41 0.89
C GLY A 45 1.81 -22.54 0.61
N PRO A 46 3.00 -23.15 0.50
CA PRO A 46 4.28 -22.43 0.35
C PRO A 46 4.41 -21.67 -0.97
N ASN A 47 3.57 -21.99 -1.96
CA ASN A 47 3.50 -21.31 -3.25
C ASN A 47 2.28 -20.39 -3.36
N SER A 48 1.71 -19.97 -2.22
CA SER A 48 0.48 -19.20 -2.23
C SER A 48 0.62 -17.90 -3.04
N GLU A 49 -0.39 -17.61 -3.83
CA GLU A 49 -0.41 -16.46 -4.73
C GLU A 49 -0.96 -15.22 -4.00
N GLN A 50 -0.05 -14.40 -3.48
CA GLN A 50 -0.38 -13.26 -2.62
C GLN A 50 -0.23 -11.90 -3.31
N CYS A 51 0.44 -11.85 -4.46
CA CYS A 51 0.63 -10.63 -5.25
C CYS A 51 -0.18 -10.72 -6.54
N VAL A 52 -0.48 -9.60 -7.19
CA VAL A 52 -1.26 -9.60 -8.43
C VAL A 52 -0.46 -9.03 -9.59
N SER A 53 -0.44 -9.79 -10.67
CA SER A 53 0.05 -9.40 -11.97
C SER A 53 -1.11 -9.07 -12.91
N MET A 54 -0.86 -8.14 -13.83
CA MET A 54 -1.72 -7.86 -14.96
C MET A 54 -1.19 -8.59 -16.19
N LYS A 55 -2.04 -9.37 -16.85
CA LYS A 55 -1.80 -10.06 -18.12
C LYS A 55 -2.58 -9.38 -19.24
N THR A 56 -1.96 -9.24 -20.41
CA THR A 56 -2.67 -8.81 -21.63
C THR A 56 -3.06 -10.04 -22.45
N ILE A 57 -4.37 -10.31 -22.56
CA ILE A 57 -4.94 -11.45 -23.26
C ILE A 57 -5.89 -10.92 -24.32
N ASP A 58 -5.60 -11.20 -25.60
CA ASP A 58 -6.35 -10.69 -26.75
C ASP A 58 -6.54 -9.15 -26.73
N GLY A 59 -5.53 -8.43 -26.25
CA GLY A 59 -5.55 -6.97 -26.13
C GLY A 59 -6.30 -6.44 -24.90
N VAL A 60 -6.87 -7.31 -24.07
CA VAL A 60 -7.55 -6.96 -22.82
C VAL A 60 -6.64 -7.22 -21.63
N LYS A 61 -6.51 -6.24 -20.74
CA LYS A 61 -5.77 -6.38 -19.48
C LYS A 61 -6.63 -7.08 -18.44
N LYS A 62 -6.11 -8.13 -17.82
CA LYS A 62 -6.77 -8.91 -16.78
C LYS A 62 -5.83 -9.22 -15.62
N MET A 63 -6.39 -9.37 -14.42
CA MET A 63 -5.65 -9.69 -13.21
C MET A 63 -5.40 -11.19 -13.07
N ASN A 64 -4.28 -11.53 -12.46
CA ASN A 64 -3.85 -12.87 -12.11
C ASN A 64 -3.04 -12.78 -10.82
N ASP A 65 -3.44 -13.47 -9.76
CA ASP A 65 -2.57 -13.58 -8.60
C ASP A 65 -1.37 -14.48 -8.92
N ALA A 66 -0.26 -14.24 -8.22
CA ALA A 66 0.97 -14.96 -8.45
C ALA A 66 1.86 -14.91 -7.18
N PRO A 67 2.86 -15.81 -7.08
CA PRO A 67 3.84 -15.76 -6.02
C PRO A 67 4.65 -14.46 -6.11
N CYS A 68 4.70 -13.71 -5.01
CA CYS A 68 5.36 -12.40 -4.96
C CYS A 68 6.86 -12.41 -5.29
N ASN A 69 7.50 -13.59 -5.25
CA ASN A 69 8.92 -13.75 -5.50
C ASN A 69 9.27 -13.99 -6.98
N TYR A 70 8.29 -14.00 -7.88
CA TYR A 70 8.54 -14.17 -9.31
C TYR A 70 9.15 -12.88 -9.91
N PRO A 71 10.26 -12.99 -10.66
CA PRO A 71 10.90 -11.83 -11.26
C PRO A 71 10.07 -11.31 -12.43
N ASP A 72 9.56 -10.08 -12.33
CA ASP A 72 8.79 -9.44 -13.39
C ASP A 72 8.91 -7.91 -13.38
N HIS A 73 8.39 -7.28 -14.43
CA HIS A 73 8.26 -5.83 -14.55
C HIS A 73 7.15 -5.29 -13.64
N TYR A 74 7.24 -4.01 -13.28
CA TYR A 74 6.21 -3.31 -12.50
C TYR A 74 5.50 -2.27 -13.36
N SER A 75 4.18 -2.15 -13.18
CA SER A 75 3.39 -1.06 -13.74
C SER A 75 3.09 -0.05 -12.65
N CYS A 76 3.70 1.13 -12.75
CA CYS A 76 3.48 2.24 -11.82
C CYS A 76 2.32 3.12 -12.30
N ARG A 77 1.53 3.63 -11.35
CA ARG A 77 0.50 4.63 -11.58
C ARG A 77 0.83 5.89 -10.79
N ILE A 78 0.71 7.05 -11.43
CA ILE A 78 0.84 8.37 -10.80
C ILE A 78 -0.33 9.20 -11.35
N ASP A 79 -1.35 9.42 -10.52
CA ASP A 79 -2.55 10.18 -10.92
C ASP A 79 -2.33 11.69 -10.89
N SER A 80 -1.49 12.13 -9.98
CA SER A 80 -0.96 13.49 -9.91
C SER A 80 0.43 13.42 -9.30
N TYR A 81 1.30 14.38 -9.65
CA TYR A 81 2.50 14.56 -8.85
C TYR A 81 2.03 15.10 -7.51
N PRO A 82 2.20 14.33 -6.42
CA PRO A 82 1.82 14.84 -5.11
C PRO A 82 2.65 16.09 -4.84
N GLU A 83 1.97 17.19 -4.57
CA GLU A 83 2.65 18.37 -4.04
C GLU A 83 3.24 18.01 -2.68
N CYS A 84 4.47 18.44 -2.42
CA CYS A 84 5.11 18.15 -1.16
C CYS A 84 4.29 18.69 0.02
N SER A 85 3.86 17.78 0.88
CA SER A 85 3.13 18.09 2.11
C SER A 85 3.62 17.20 3.24
N ASP A 86 3.43 17.66 4.48
CA ASP A 86 3.59 16.77 5.62
C ASP A 86 2.50 15.69 5.58
N ILE A 87 2.91 14.45 5.80
CA ILE A 87 2.03 13.27 5.89
C ILE A 87 1.51 13.17 7.33
N GLU A 88 2.38 13.45 8.31
CA GLU A 88 2.02 13.49 9.73
C GLU A 88 1.42 14.86 10.11
N THR A 89 0.45 14.85 11.02
CA THR A 89 -0.22 16.06 11.52
C THR A 89 0.54 16.74 12.65
N ASN A 90 1.36 15.99 13.40
CA ASN A 90 2.13 16.46 14.55
C ASN A 90 3.63 16.65 14.23
N CYS A 91 3.92 17.33 13.12
CA CYS A 91 5.28 17.63 12.72
C CYS A 91 5.94 18.67 13.64
N ASP A 92 7.23 18.46 13.92
CA ASP A 92 8.05 19.28 14.79
C ASP A 92 9.42 19.47 14.14
N GLU A 93 9.73 20.71 13.73
CA GLU A 93 10.97 21.06 13.04
C GLU A 93 12.22 20.70 13.85
N TYR A 94 12.14 20.73 15.18
CA TYR A 94 13.27 20.45 16.06
C TYR A 94 13.61 18.96 16.13
N LYS A 95 12.72 18.09 15.65
CA LYS A 95 12.91 16.64 15.64
C LYS A 95 13.42 16.09 14.32
N CYS A 96 13.56 16.91 13.27
CA CYS A 96 13.98 16.44 11.94
C CYS A 96 15.36 15.75 11.92
N ALA A 97 16.26 16.15 12.83
CA ALA A 97 17.58 15.53 12.96
C ALA A 97 17.57 14.22 13.76
N THR A 98 16.64 14.06 14.70
CA THR A 98 16.68 13.02 15.76
C THR A 98 15.56 11.99 15.66
N SER A 99 14.48 12.29 14.95
CA SER A 99 13.33 11.43 14.73
C SER A 99 13.33 10.91 13.30
N SER A 100 13.48 9.58 13.15
CA SER A 100 13.27 8.91 11.87
C SER A 100 11.84 9.13 11.36
N HIS A 101 10.86 9.28 12.26
CA HIS A 101 9.47 9.58 11.92
C HIS A 101 9.34 10.93 11.22
N ASN A 102 9.84 12.02 11.83
CA ASN A 102 9.73 13.35 11.20
C ASN A 102 10.53 13.42 9.89
N ARG A 103 11.69 12.74 9.83
CA ARG A 103 12.47 12.68 8.59
C ARG A 103 11.70 12.03 7.44
N GLN A 104 10.85 11.04 7.72
CA GLN A 104 10.13 10.27 6.71
C GLN A 104 8.76 10.88 6.38
N PHE A 105 8.04 11.39 7.39
CA PHE A 105 6.63 11.80 7.26
C PHE A 105 6.40 13.31 7.35
N CYS A 106 7.42 14.12 7.61
CA CYS A 106 7.32 15.58 7.68
C CYS A 106 8.23 16.30 6.66
N PRO A 107 8.19 15.96 5.36
CA PRO A 107 9.09 16.53 4.36
C PRO A 107 8.96 18.05 4.20
N LYS A 108 7.77 18.62 4.42
CA LYS A 108 7.55 20.05 4.30
C LYS A 108 8.07 20.78 5.52
N THR A 109 7.72 20.33 6.72
CA THR A 109 8.24 20.88 7.98
C THR A 109 9.76 20.74 8.09
N CYS A 110 10.33 19.61 7.63
CA CYS A 110 11.77 19.37 7.69
C CYS A 110 12.58 19.93 6.50
N GLY A 111 11.93 20.56 5.53
CA GLY A 111 12.61 21.14 4.37
C GLY A 111 13.24 20.11 3.42
N PHE A 112 12.65 18.91 3.31
CA PHE A 112 13.13 17.81 2.48
C PHE A 112 12.32 17.61 1.19
N CYS A 113 11.49 18.58 0.78
CA CYS A 113 10.66 18.47 -0.42
C CYS A 113 11.46 18.18 -1.71
N ASP A 114 12.71 18.65 -1.81
CA ASP A 114 13.55 18.42 -2.99
C ASP A 114 13.99 16.96 -3.15
N THR A 115 13.98 16.19 -2.04
CA THR A 115 14.35 14.77 -2.00
C THR A 115 13.18 13.87 -1.60
N TRP A 116 12.01 14.45 -1.37
CA TRP A 116 10.83 13.73 -0.94
C TRP A 116 10.28 12.85 -2.05
N LYS A 117 10.10 11.58 -1.72
CA LYS A 117 9.35 10.62 -2.51
C LYS A 117 8.22 10.13 -1.61
N PRO A 118 6.95 10.27 -2.01
CA PRO A 118 5.88 9.64 -1.27
C PRO A 118 6.04 8.13 -1.41
N GLU A 119 6.58 7.52 -0.37
CA GLU A 119 6.37 6.10 -0.10
C GLU A 119 5.00 5.96 0.56
N THR A 120 3.94 6.36 -0.14
CA THR A 120 2.59 6.10 0.33
C THR A 120 2.32 4.62 0.16
N ILE A 121 2.32 3.87 1.27
CA ILE A 121 1.30 2.83 1.44
C ILE A 121 -0.01 3.56 1.20
N GLY A 122 -0.69 3.20 0.14
CA GLY A 122 -2.03 3.65 -0.14
C GLY A 122 -2.90 3.52 1.08
N ASP A 123 -3.73 4.54 1.25
CA ASP A 123 -4.75 4.57 2.27
C ASP A 123 -5.68 3.36 2.12
N ILE A 124 -5.50 2.36 2.97
CA ILE A 124 -6.26 1.11 3.04
C ILE A 124 -7.35 1.18 4.12
N SER A 125 -7.64 2.40 4.61
CA SER A 125 -8.71 2.70 5.59
C SER A 125 -10.11 2.24 5.14
N PHE A 126 -10.34 2.18 3.82
CA PHE A 126 -11.64 1.83 3.24
C PHE A 126 -12.04 0.36 3.46
N LEU A 127 -11.12 -0.53 3.80
CA LEU A 127 -11.36 -1.99 3.84
C LEU A 127 -12.02 -2.51 5.11
N GLN A 128 -12.09 -1.70 6.18
CA GLN A 128 -12.65 -2.15 7.45
C GLN A 128 -13.94 -1.43 7.87
N LYS A 129 -14.53 -0.61 6.99
CA LYS A 129 -15.65 0.31 7.33
C LYS A 129 -15.34 1.07 8.62
N TRP A 130 -14.10 1.55 8.70
CA TRP A 130 -13.65 2.30 9.85
C TRP A 130 -14.36 3.65 9.90
N ASN A 131 -14.85 3.96 11.09
CA ASN A 131 -15.48 5.20 11.45
C ASN A 131 -14.98 5.56 12.85
N SER A 132 -15.38 6.73 13.35
CA SER A 132 -14.94 7.27 14.64
C SER A 132 -15.17 6.35 15.83
N SER A 133 -16.03 5.33 15.71
CA SER A 133 -16.34 4.39 16.80
C SER A 133 -15.60 3.05 16.74
N ASN A 134 -14.99 2.65 15.61
CA ASN A 134 -14.37 1.33 15.46
C ASN A 134 -12.92 1.36 14.92
N CYS A 135 -12.40 2.52 14.53
CA CYS A 135 -11.00 2.68 14.13
C CYS A 135 -10.14 2.99 15.36
N VAL A 136 -9.71 1.96 16.07
CA VAL A 136 -8.93 2.09 17.32
C VAL A 136 -7.77 1.12 17.34
N ASP A 137 -6.64 1.56 17.90
CA ASP A 137 -5.56 0.65 18.26
C ASP A 137 -6.00 -0.22 19.43
N THR A 138 -5.91 -1.53 19.24
CA THR A 138 -6.32 -2.55 20.21
C THR A 138 -5.13 -3.22 20.90
N ASN A 139 -3.90 -2.94 20.45
CA ASN A 139 -2.69 -3.51 21.02
C ASN A 139 -1.77 -2.45 21.64
N ILE A 140 -1.26 -2.71 22.84
CA ILE A 140 -0.35 -1.81 23.54
C ILE A 140 0.98 -1.57 22.78
N LYS A 141 1.36 -2.47 21.87
CA LYS A 141 2.60 -2.38 21.09
C LYS A 141 2.47 -1.61 19.79
N CYS A 142 1.28 -1.08 19.45
CA CYS A 142 1.05 -0.45 18.15
C CYS A 142 2.04 0.67 17.82
N GLY A 143 2.31 1.59 18.76
CA GLY A 143 3.32 2.63 18.55
C GLY A 143 4.74 2.09 18.35
N TRP A 144 5.10 1.02 19.07
CA TRP A 144 6.42 0.38 18.90
C TRP A 144 6.54 -0.33 17.54
N TRP A 145 5.51 -1.05 17.12
CA TRP A 145 5.48 -1.71 15.81
C TRP A 145 5.47 -0.72 14.66
N ALA A 146 4.68 0.34 14.74
CA ALA A 146 4.68 1.42 13.75
C ALA A 146 6.06 2.07 13.63
N SER A 147 6.74 2.36 14.75
CA SER A 147 8.10 2.91 14.75
C SER A 147 9.16 2.00 14.10
N ARG A 148 8.83 0.71 13.90
CA ARG A 148 9.69 -0.30 13.24
C ARG A 148 9.24 -0.65 11.83
N ASN A 149 8.39 0.18 11.23
CA ASN A 149 7.87 0.00 9.88
C ASN A 149 7.00 -1.26 9.70
N GLU A 150 6.39 -1.76 10.78
CA GLU A 150 5.50 -2.93 10.69
C GLU A 150 4.24 -2.63 9.88
N CYS A 151 3.85 -1.37 9.69
CA CYS A 151 2.75 -1.02 8.79
C CYS A 151 3.01 -1.48 7.34
N MET A 152 4.28 -1.59 6.94
CA MET A 152 4.71 -2.09 5.62
C MET A 152 5.13 -3.54 5.65
N ASN A 153 5.85 -3.94 6.69
CA ASN A 153 6.37 -5.30 6.81
C ASN A 153 5.31 -6.32 7.24
N ASN A 154 4.28 -5.85 7.95
CA ASN A 154 3.19 -6.64 8.51
C ASN A 154 1.85 -5.87 8.45
N PRO A 155 1.41 -5.45 7.25
CA PRO A 155 0.20 -4.66 7.09
C PRO A 155 -1.03 -5.41 7.62
N ALA A 156 -1.10 -6.73 7.48
CA ALA A 156 -2.24 -7.51 7.97
C ALA A 156 -2.38 -7.45 9.50
N GLY A 157 -1.28 -7.66 10.24
CA GLY A 157 -1.29 -7.54 11.70
C GLY A 157 -1.55 -6.11 12.14
N MET A 158 -0.91 -5.15 11.48
CA MET A 158 -1.05 -3.76 11.85
C MET A 158 -2.42 -3.19 11.52
N LEU A 159 -3.06 -3.53 10.41
CA LEU A 159 -4.43 -3.10 10.14
C LEU A 159 -5.42 -3.73 11.10
N LYS A 160 -5.19 -4.99 11.49
CA LYS A 160 -6.07 -5.68 12.42
C LYS A 160 -6.03 -5.07 13.82
N PHE A 161 -4.83 -4.69 14.29
CA PHE A 161 -4.63 -4.33 15.69
C PHE A 161 -4.29 -2.87 15.91
N CYS A 162 -3.72 -2.21 14.90
CA CYS A 162 -3.03 -0.93 15.00
C CYS A 162 -3.39 0.05 13.86
N PRO A 163 -4.67 0.17 13.47
CA PRO A 163 -5.05 0.99 12.32
C PRO A 163 -4.81 2.49 12.54
N VAL A 164 -4.91 2.97 13.79
CA VAL A 164 -4.62 4.38 14.13
C VAL A 164 -3.11 4.61 14.01
N SER A 165 -2.30 3.74 14.61
CA SER A 165 -0.83 3.84 14.55
C SER A 165 -0.27 3.72 13.13
N CYS A 166 -1.01 3.14 12.18
CA CYS A 166 -0.62 3.11 10.77
C CYS A 166 -1.26 4.21 9.92
N HIS A 167 -1.90 5.20 10.55
CA HIS A 167 -2.56 6.33 9.88
C HIS A 167 -3.65 5.90 8.89
N GLN A 168 -4.34 4.80 9.20
CA GLN A 168 -5.41 4.24 8.37
C GLN A 168 -6.79 4.61 8.90
N CYS A 169 -6.89 5.52 9.86
CA CYS A 169 -8.15 6.07 10.32
C CYS A 169 -8.35 7.45 9.69
N MET A 170 -8.98 7.51 8.52
CA MET A 170 -9.45 8.79 7.96
C MET A 170 -10.85 9.09 8.48
N PHE A 171 -11.01 10.23 9.12
CA PHE A 171 -12.33 10.78 9.43
C PHE A 171 -12.59 11.96 8.48
N SER A 172 -13.48 11.76 7.51
CA SER A 172 -14.19 12.82 6.80
C SER A 172 -15.65 12.81 7.23
#